data_AF-A0A1V4RS18-F1
#
_entry.id   AF-A0A1V4RS18-F1
#
_cell.length_a   1.000
_cell.length_b   1.000
_cell.length_c   1.000
_cell.angle_alpha   90.00
_cell.angle_beta   90.00
_cell.angle_gamma   90.00
#
_symmetry.space_group_name_H-M   'P 1'
#
loop_
_entity.id
_entity.type
_entity.pdbx_description
1 polymer ?
#
loop_
_entity_poly.entity_id
_entity_poly.type
_entity_poly.pdbx_seq_one_letter_code
_entity_poly.pdbx_strand_id
1 'polypeptide(L)'
;TRDKRRLSLEIYPDVPIAESKGNLISIYTHNTHMQLHYCTGYVPSESLGEIIFISEYQGRVSGIIVEKEADNSVLSGDFTKLAPEVMMSGIALSVAEHLLPSEEK
;
A
#
# COMPACT_ATOMS: atom_id res chain seq x y z
N THR A 1 22.36 5.80 -13.42
CA THR A 1 21.45 6.92 -13.75
C THR A 1 20.50 7.07 -12.58
N ARG A 2 20.45 8.21 -11.89
CA ARG A 2 19.57 8.42 -10.72
C ARG A 2 18.12 8.33 -11.16
N ASP A 3 17.51 7.18 -10.97
CA ASP A 3 16.13 6.93 -11.33
C ASP A 3 15.23 7.74 -10.40
N LYS A 4 14.54 8.75 -10.95
CA LYS A 4 13.63 9.66 -10.20
C LYS A 4 12.29 8.95 -9.95
N ARG A 5 12.32 7.74 -9.39
CA ARG A 5 11.12 6.93 -9.15
C ARG A 5 10.26 7.62 -8.10
N ARG A 6 9.12 8.15 -8.52
CA ARG A 6 8.10 8.74 -7.64
C ARG A 6 6.96 7.75 -7.50
N LEU A 7 6.55 7.48 -6.27
CA LEU A 7 5.21 6.97 -6.02
C LEU A 7 4.21 8.00 -6.59
N SER A 8 3.30 7.54 -7.44
CA SER A 8 2.17 8.33 -7.93
C SER A 8 0.89 7.74 -7.36
N LEU A 9 0.07 8.59 -6.76
CA LEU A 9 -1.27 8.26 -6.29
C LEU A 9 -2.26 9.11 -7.07
N GLU A 10 -3.16 8.44 -7.78
CA GLU A 10 -4.14 9.07 -8.65
C GLU A 10 -5.55 8.65 -8.24
N ILE A 11 -6.45 9.62 -8.14
CA ILE A 11 -7.84 9.41 -7.75
C ILE A 11 -8.70 9.85 -8.93
N TYR A 12 -9.39 8.87 -9.51
CA TYR A 12 -10.36 9.10 -10.58
C TYR A 12 -11.76 9.00 -9.97
N PRO A 13 -12.49 10.13 -9.82
CA PRO A 13 -13.75 10.13 -9.07
C PRO A 13 -14.93 9.50 -9.83
N ASP A 14 -14.91 9.54 -11.18
CA ASP A 14 -15.98 9.03 -12.02
C ASP A 14 -15.42 8.51 -13.36
N VAL A 15 -15.12 7.23 -13.42
CA VAL A 15 -14.64 6.52 -14.62
C VAL A 15 -15.52 5.32 -14.94
N PRO A 16 -15.64 4.93 -16.23
CA PRO A 16 -16.28 3.67 -16.60
C PRO A 16 -15.49 2.48 -16.04
N ILE A 17 -16.14 1.63 -15.25
CA ILE A 17 -15.59 0.38 -14.71
C ILE A 17 -16.56 -0.75 -15.07
N ALA A 18 -16.22 -1.50 -16.12
CA ALA A 18 -17.11 -2.51 -16.72
C ALA A 18 -18.48 -1.92 -17.12
N GLU A 19 -19.58 -2.42 -16.54
CA GLU A 19 -20.95 -2.02 -16.90
C GLU A 19 -21.47 -0.79 -16.13
N SER A 20 -20.71 -0.26 -15.18
CA SER A 20 -21.13 0.90 -14.38
C SER A 20 -20.03 1.95 -14.28
N LYS A 21 -20.37 3.07 -13.63
CA LYS A 21 -19.45 4.15 -13.32
C LYS A 21 -19.07 4.08 -11.85
N GLY A 22 -17.82 4.39 -11.54
CA GLY A 22 -17.33 4.40 -10.17
C GLY A 22 -16.05 5.20 -10.03
N ASN A 23 -15.55 5.26 -8.80
CA ASN A 23 -14.23 5.81 -8.54
C ASN A 23 -13.16 4.72 -8.62
N LEU A 24 -11.93 5.15 -8.87
CA LEU A 24 -10.75 4.31 -9.00
C LEU A 24 -9.57 4.99 -8.32
N ILE A 25 -8.97 4.30 -7.37
CA ILE A 25 -7.68 4.66 -6.79
C ILE A 25 -6.62 3.88 -7.55
N SER A 26 -5.65 4.58 -8.16
CA SER A 26 -4.51 3.96 -8.84
C SER A 26 -3.21 4.39 -8.18
N ILE A 27 -2.39 3.40 -7.82
CA ILE A 27 -1.11 3.58 -7.14
C ILE A 27 -0.03 2.98 -8.03
N TYR A 28 0.90 3.82 -8.43
CA TYR A 28 2.06 3.46 -9.24
C TYR A 28 3.30 3.55 -8.36
N THR A 29 3.94 2.41 -8.13
CA THR A 29 5.30 2.34 -7.57
C THR A 29 6.30 2.01 -8.67
N HIS A 30 7.56 1.79 -8.31
CA HIS A 30 8.56 1.43 -9.32
C HIS A 30 8.25 0.11 -10.04
N ASN A 31 7.78 -0.89 -9.30
CA ASN A 31 7.62 -2.26 -9.79
C ASN A 31 6.17 -2.75 -9.75
N THR A 32 5.28 -1.98 -9.14
CA THR A 32 3.93 -2.41 -8.86
C THR A 32 2.94 -1.36 -9.31
N HIS A 33 1.87 -1.82 -9.94
CA HIS A 33 0.68 -1.04 -10.20
C HIS A 33 -0.47 -1.68 -9.41
N MET A 34 -1.08 -0.92 -8.52
CA MET A 34 -2.20 -1.38 -7.69
C MET A 34 -3.41 -0.50 -7.94
N GLN A 35 -4.59 -1.12 -8.01
CA GLN A 35 -5.84 -0.44 -8.25
C GLN A 35 -6.90 -0.89 -7.25
N LEU A 36 -7.63 0.07 -6.68
CA LEU A 36 -8.82 -0.18 -5.88
C LEU A 36 -10.03 0.43 -6.60
N HIS A 37 -10.93 -0.44 -7.04
CA HIS A 37 -12.16 -0.05 -7.71
C HIS A 37 -13.25 0.19 -6.66
N TYR A 38 -14.15 1.14 -6.93
CA TYR A 38 -15.30 1.41 -6.07
C TYR A 38 -14.91 1.63 -4.60
N CYS A 39 -13.88 2.45 -4.36
CA CYS A 39 -13.48 2.88 -3.03
C CYS A 39 -14.68 3.54 -2.33
N THR A 40 -15.09 2.98 -1.20
CA THR A 40 -16.24 3.43 -0.41
C THR A 40 -15.83 4.38 0.71
N GLY A 41 -14.53 4.42 1.06
CA GLY A 41 -14.02 5.33 2.07
C GLY A 41 -12.49 5.37 2.12
N TYR A 42 -11.97 6.35 2.84
CA TYR A 42 -10.56 6.45 3.14
C TYR A 42 -10.32 7.03 4.53
N VAL A 43 -9.19 6.66 5.15
CA VAL A 43 -8.76 7.17 6.45
C VAL A 43 -7.31 7.63 6.32
N PRO A 44 -7.04 8.95 6.32
CA PRO A 44 -5.68 9.45 6.40
C PRO A 44 -5.19 9.38 7.85
N SER A 45 -3.90 9.12 8.03
CA SER A 45 -3.24 9.18 9.33
C SER A 45 -1.98 10.03 9.21
N GLU A 46 -2.07 11.30 9.62
CA GLU A 46 -0.96 12.24 9.53
C GLU A 46 0.21 11.85 10.43
N SER A 47 -0.07 11.31 11.62
CA SER A 47 0.95 10.83 12.56
C SER A 47 1.77 9.68 11.98
N LEU A 48 1.17 8.90 11.09
CA LEU A 48 1.78 7.72 10.48
C LEU A 48 2.27 7.97 9.05
N GLY A 49 1.92 9.13 8.48
CA GLY A 49 2.24 9.44 7.10
C GLY A 49 1.64 8.45 6.11
N GLU A 50 0.47 7.90 6.43
CA GLU A 50 -0.23 6.89 5.61
C GLU A 50 -1.64 7.31 5.26
N ILE A 51 -2.20 6.63 4.26
CA ILE A 51 -3.62 6.65 3.95
C ILE A 51 -4.10 5.23 3.66
N ILE A 52 -5.26 4.91 4.23
CA ILE A 52 -5.95 3.64 4.03
C ILE A 52 -7.13 3.91 3.11
N PHE A 53 -7.19 3.24 1.97
CA PHE A 53 -8.37 3.19 1.10
C PHE A 53 -9.12 1.88 1.34
N ILE A 54 -10.44 1.94 1.40
CA ILE A 54 -11.30 0.78 1.62
C ILE A 54 -12.43 0.75 0.60
N SER A 55 -12.75 -0.44 0.12
CA SER A 55 -13.93 -0.75 -0.67
C SER A 55 -14.67 -1.91 -0.03
N GLU A 56 -15.98 -1.86 -0.09
CA GLU A 56 -16.85 -2.97 0.31
C GLU A 56 -17.77 -3.28 -0.88
N TYR A 57 -17.82 -4.55 -1.26
CA TYR A 57 -18.72 -5.03 -2.30
C TYR A 57 -19.25 -6.41 -1.94
N GLN A 58 -20.57 -6.53 -1.82
CA GLN A 58 -21.28 -7.79 -1.55
C GLN A 58 -20.78 -8.55 -0.32
N GLY A 59 -20.51 -7.83 0.77
CA GLY A 59 -19.98 -8.35 2.02
C GLY A 59 -18.48 -8.67 1.98
N ARG A 60 -17.77 -8.31 0.91
CA ARG A 60 -16.32 -8.48 0.80
C ARG A 60 -15.63 -7.13 0.95
N VAL A 61 -14.62 -7.10 1.79
CA VAL A 61 -13.80 -5.91 2.01
C VAL A 61 -12.48 -6.06 1.26
N SER A 62 -12.10 -5.01 0.53
CA SER A 62 -10.75 -4.86 -0.05
C SER A 62 -10.20 -3.52 0.36
N GLY A 63 -8.90 -3.46 0.67
CA GLY A 63 -8.25 -2.23 1.07
C GLY A 63 -6.81 -2.14 0.59
N ILE A 64 -6.32 -0.92 0.47
CA ILE A 64 -4.93 -0.62 0.16
C ILE A 64 -4.43 0.41 1.16
N ILE A 65 -3.30 0.12 1.79
CA ILE A 65 -2.58 1.05 2.66
C ILE A 65 -1.42 1.61 1.84
N VAL A 66 -1.27 2.93 1.84
CA VAL A 66 -0.17 3.63 1.18
C VAL A 66 0.57 4.46 2.21
N GLU A 67 1.81 4.06 2.50
CA GLU A 67 2.69 4.73 3.46
C GLU A 67 3.79 5.53 2.74
N LYS A 68 4.29 6.58 3.40
CA LYS A 68 5.35 7.43 2.85
C LYS A 68 6.74 6.75 2.85
N GLU A 69 7.01 5.83 3.77
CA GLU A 69 8.34 5.22 3.96
C GLU A 69 8.23 3.74 4.36
N ALA A 70 8.51 2.83 3.42
CA ALA A 70 8.76 1.42 3.70
C ALA A 70 10.22 1.10 3.36
N ASP A 71 11.09 1.06 4.37
CA ASP A 71 12.51 0.74 4.20
C ASP A 71 12.75 -0.77 4.44
N ASN A 72 13.61 -1.40 3.63
CA ASN A 72 13.99 -2.81 3.80
C ASN A 72 14.68 -3.06 5.15
N SER A 73 15.25 -2.04 5.78
CA SER A 73 15.80 -2.14 7.14
C SER A 73 14.77 -2.64 8.17
N VAL A 74 13.48 -2.39 7.92
CA VAL A 74 12.35 -2.84 8.76
C VAL A 74 12.24 -4.37 8.82
N LEU A 75 12.69 -5.10 7.79
CA LEU A 75 12.68 -6.58 7.76
C LEU A 75 13.66 -7.20 8.77
N SER A 76 14.73 -6.49 9.12
CA SER A 76 15.88 -7.03 9.86
C SER A 76 16.01 -6.52 11.31
N GLY A 77 15.07 -5.69 11.75
CA GLY A 77 15.11 -4.99 13.04
C GLY A 77 14.36 -5.70 14.17
N ASP A 78 14.69 -5.33 15.42
CA ASP A 78 13.90 -5.71 16.60
C ASP A 78 12.56 -4.95 16.59
N PHE A 79 11.51 -5.63 16.10
CA PHE A 79 10.16 -5.06 15.92
C PHE A 79 9.57 -4.42 17.17
N THR A 80 10.01 -4.82 18.37
CA THR A 80 9.52 -4.28 19.65
C THR A 80 9.98 -2.85 19.94
N LYS A 81 10.99 -2.36 19.20
CA LYS A 81 11.51 -0.99 19.29
C LYS A 81 10.94 -0.06 18.22
N LEU A 82 10.19 -0.60 17.26
CA LEU A 82 9.52 0.19 16.25
C LEU A 82 8.27 0.84 16.86
N ALA A 83 7.89 2.00 16.34
CA ALA A 83 6.56 2.51 16.59
C ALA A 83 5.53 1.44 16.13
N PRO A 84 4.42 1.21 16.85
CA PRO A 84 3.44 0.16 16.56
C PRO A 84 3.00 0.06 15.09
N GLU A 85 3.16 1.16 14.37
CA GLU A 85 2.64 1.36 13.02
C GLU A 85 3.65 0.89 11.97
N VAL A 86 4.94 1.18 12.14
CA VAL A 86 6.04 0.57 11.34
C VAL A 86 6.16 -0.93 11.66
N MET A 87 5.82 -1.32 12.89
CA MET A 87 5.75 -2.72 13.30
C MET A 87 4.73 -3.52 12.47
N MET A 88 3.57 -2.95 12.11
CA MET A 88 2.54 -3.65 11.34
C MET A 88 2.96 -3.92 9.89
N SER A 89 3.53 -2.92 9.22
CA SER A 89 4.12 -3.10 7.88
C SER A 89 5.29 -4.07 7.92
N GLY A 90 6.15 -3.99 8.93
CA GLY A 90 7.23 -4.96 9.17
C GLY A 90 6.73 -6.39 9.40
N ILE A 91 5.68 -6.57 10.20
CA ILE A 91 5.05 -7.89 10.42
C ILE A 91 4.46 -8.42 9.10
N ALA A 92 3.68 -7.63 8.38
CA ALA A 92 3.07 -8.05 7.11
C ALA A 92 4.13 -8.45 6.06
N LEU A 93 5.23 -7.69 5.98
CA LEU A 93 6.37 -7.98 5.12
C LEU A 93 7.14 -9.22 5.59
N SER A 94 7.33 -9.43 6.90
CA SER A 94 8.02 -10.60 7.46
C SER A 94 7.34 -11.92 7.10
N VAL A 95 6.00 -11.94 7.00
CA VAL A 95 5.24 -13.12 6.54
C VAL A 95 5.59 -13.50 5.09
N ALA A 96 5.94 -12.52 4.26
CA ALA A 96 6.35 -12.72 2.88
C ALA A 96 7.87 -12.92 2.71
N GLU A 97 8.66 -12.82 3.77
CA GLU A 97 10.13 -12.85 3.72
C GLU A 97 10.67 -14.16 3.15
N HIS A 98 9.99 -15.28 3.41
CA HIS A 98 10.36 -16.58 2.84
C HIS A 98 10.22 -16.65 1.30
N LEU A 99 9.51 -15.69 0.68
CA LEU A 99 9.37 -15.58 -0.79
C LEU A 99 10.47 -14.72 -1.40
N LEU A 100 11.23 -13.97 -0.58
CA LEU A 100 12.32 -13.14 -1.06
C LEU A 100 13.53 -14.03 -1.40
N PRO A 101 14.22 -13.75 -2.52
CA PRO A 101 15.48 -14.43 -2.82
C PRO A 101 16.48 -14.13 -1.71
N SER A 102 17.15 -15.15 -1.19
CA SER A 102 18.25 -14.98 -0.24
C SER A 102 19.34 -14.12 -0.88
N GLU A 103 19.76 -13.05 -0.22
CA GLU A 103 20.94 -12.31 -0.65
C GLU A 103 22.16 -13.23 -0.55
N GLU A 104 22.56 -13.83 -1.68
CA GLU A 104 23.88 -14.43 -1.83
C GLU A 104 24.90 -13.28 -1.69
N LYS A 105 25.55 -13.21 -0.53
CA LYS A 105 26.72 -12.37 -0.30
C LYS A 105 27.95 -12.93 -1.01
#